data_AF-A0A6B8KG56-F1
#
_entry.id   AF-A0A6B8KG56-F1
#
_cell.length_a   1.000
_cell.length_b   1.000
_cell.length_c   1.000
_cell.angle_alpha   90.00
_cell.angle_beta   90.00
_cell.angle_gamma   90.00
#
_symmetry.space_group_name_H-M   'P 1'
#
loop_
_entity.id
_entity.type
_entity.pdbx_description
1 polymer ?
#
loop_
_entity_poly.entity_id
_entity_poly.type
_entity_poly.pdbx_seq_one_letter_code
_entity_poly.pdbx_strand_id
1 'polypeptide(L)'
;MSEETFFLPPTLQEIADAAGLVAALKLAEARGGTGVYFPPRARDGHWLVECVGREAADKICAHFSDDIGVRLLIPLGPHRFYQRACRTAVKLLEEGVNQVEVARRLGVHLRTVQRVAARRRDLDDPQGRLF
;
A
#
# COMPACT_ATOMS: atom_id res chain seq x y z
N MET A 1 -15.08 -13.29 2.32
CA MET A 1 -14.09 -12.74 1.39
C MET A 1 -14.23 -11.23 1.43
N SER A 2 -13.48 -10.56 2.32
CA SER A 2 -13.64 -9.13 2.56
C SER A 2 -13.07 -8.34 1.37
N GLU A 3 -13.82 -7.38 0.82
CA GLU A 3 -13.48 -6.59 -0.38
C GLU A 3 -12.17 -5.77 -0.26
N GLU A 4 -11.53 -5.74 0.91
CA GLU A 4 -10.34 -4.93 1.19
C GLU A 4 -9.02 -5.53 0.63
N THR A 5 -8.94 -6.83 0.37
CA THR A 5 -7.70 -7.47 -0.13
C THR A 5 -7.51 -7.31 -1.65
N PHE A 6 -8.59 -7.10 -2.42
CA PHE A 6 -8.54 -7.06 -3.89
C PHE A 6 -7.68 -5.91 -4.46
N PHE A 7 -7.37 -4.89 -3.63
CA PHE A 7 -6.56 -3.73 -4.02
C PHE A 7 -5.05 -3.88 -3.74
N LEU A 8 -4.63 -4.99 -3.14
CA LEU A 8 -3.23 -5.22 -2.84
C LEU A 8 -2.50 -5.84 -4.05
N PRO A 9 -1.22 -5.49 -4.29
CA PRO A 9 -0.36 -6.26 -5.17
C PRO A 9 -0.33 -7.76 -4.77
N PRO A 10 -0.11 -8.69 -5.71
CA PRO A 10 -0.21 -10.13 -5.45
C PRO A 10 0.58 -10.61 -4.23
N THR A 11 1.84 -10.18 -4.10
CA THR A 11 2.69 -10.54 -2.94
C THR A 11 2.14 -10.00 -1.61
N LEU A 12 1.49 -8.84 -1.60
CA LEU A 12 0.86 -8.31 -0.39
C LEU A 12 -0.48 -8.99 -0.10
N GLN A 13 -1.19 -9.50 -1.11
CA GLN A 13 -2.37 -10.35 -0.90
C GLN A 13 -1.95 -11.65 -0.23
N GLU A 14 -0.93 -12.33 -0.74
CA GLU A 14 -0.39 -13.57 -0.16
C GLU A 14 0.03 -13.36 1.30
N ILE A 15 0.73 -12.27 1.61
CA ILE A 15 1.07 -11.91 3.00
C ILE A 15 -0.19 -11.63 3.84
N ALA A 16 -1.19 -10.95 3.27
CA ALA A 16 -2.44 -10.64 3.97
C ALA A 16 -3.27 -11.90 4.25
N ASP A 17 -3.26 -12.87 3.36
CA ASP A 17 -3.93 -14.16 3.53
C ASP A 17 -3.22 -15.02 4.58
N ALA A 18 -1.88 -14.99 4.61
CA ALA A 18 -1.09 -15.74 5.58
C ALA A 18 -1.13 -15.15 7.00
N ALA A 19 -0.98 -13.84 7.14
CA ALA A 19 -0.74 -13.18 8.44
C ALA A 19 -1.69 -12.02 8.75
N GLY A 20 -2.66 -11.76 7.87
CA GLY A 20 -3.65 -10.70 8.02
C GLY A 20 -3.25 -9.39 7.32
N LEU A 21 -4.27 -8.63 6.94
CA LEU A 21 -4.13 -7.34 6.23
C LEU A 21 -3.22 -6.36 6.97
N VAL A 22 -3.34 -6.27 8.30
CA VAL A 22 -2.53 -5.35 9.11
C VAL A 22 -1.04 -5.69 9.04
N ALA A 23 -0.68 -6.98 9.02
CA ALA A 23 0.71 -7.42 8.88
C ALA A 23 1.27 -7.07 7.50
N ALA A 24 0.51 -7.34 6.43
CA ALA A 24 0.90 -7.00 5.06
C ALA A 24 1.15 -5.49 4.89
N LEU A 25 0.28 -4.65 5.46
CA LEU A 25 0.43 -3.20 5.42
C LEU A 25 1.68 -2.71 6.15
N LYS A 26 1.92 -3.20 7.38
CA LYS A 26 3.11 -2.86 8.17
C LYS A 26 4.40 -3.26 7.44
N LEU A 27 4.41 -4.44 6.83
CA LEU A 27 5.56 -4.93 6.06
C LEU A 27 5.87 -4.03 4.87
N ALA A 28 4.83 -3.64 4.14
CA ALA A 28 4.92 -2.80 2.96
C ALA A 28 5.28 -1.34 3.29
N GLU A 29 4.95 -0.88 4.50
CA GLU A 29 5.40 0.42 5.03
C GLU A 29 6.87 0.39 5.44
N ALA A 30 7.30 -0.65 6.16
CA ALA A 30 8.66 -0.76 6.68
C ALA A 30 9.71 -1.06 5.59
N ARG A 31 9.39 -1.94 4.64
CA ARG A 31 10.36 -2.47 3.65
C ARG A 31 9.83 -2.50 2.21
N GLY A 32 8.70 -1.86 1.93
CA GLY A 32 8.14 -1.81 0.58
C GLY A 32 9.09 -1.17 -0.44
N GLY A 33 9.17 -1.78 -1.63
CA GLY A 33 10.08 -1.39 -2.71
C GLY A 33 11.49 -1.97 -2.56
N THR A 34 11.75 -2.84 -1.58
CA THR A 34 13.04 -3.49 -1.38
C THR A 34 12.93 -5.01 -1.41
N GLY A 35 13.98 -5.67 -1.90
CA GLY A 35 14.13 -7.12 -1.80
C GLY A 35 14.62 -7.48 -0.41
N VAL A 36 13.82 -8.21 0.36
CA VAL A 36 14.19 -8.65 1.70
C VAL A 36 14.29 -10.17 1.77
N TYR A 37 15.08 -10.64 2.72
CA TYR A 37 15.23 -12.05 3.01
C TYR A 37 14.27 -12.45 4.15
N PHE A 38 13.48 -13.49 3.90
CA PHE A 38 12.64 -14.16 4.86
C PHE A 38 13.34 -15.47 5.28
N PRO A 39 13.79 -15.58 6.54
CA PRO A 39 14.36 -16.83 7.03
C PRO A 39 13.27 -17.90 7.23
N PRO A 40 13.62 -19.20 7.29
CA PRO A 40 12.68 -20.29 7.64
C PRO A 40 12.08 -20.15 9.04
N ARG A 41 12.86 -19.60 9.97
CA ARG A 41 12.36 -19.14 11.26
C ARG A 41 12.97 -17.80 11.61
N ALA A 42 12.13 -16.83 11.90
CA ALA A 42 12.58 -15.55 12.42
C ALA A 42 12.89 -15.69 13.92
N ARG A 43 14.10 -15.25 14.33
CA ARG A 43 14.46 -15.18 15.75
C ARG A 43 13.82 -13.96 16.41
N ASP A 44 13.66 -13.99 17.73
CA ASP A 44 13.31 -12.81 18.51
C ASP A 44 14.39 -11.74 18.32
N GLY A 45 14.01 -10.56 17.81
CA GLY A 45 14.92 -9.49 17.37
C GLY A 45 15.19 -9.45 15.86
N HIS A 46 14.62 -10.35 15.06
CA HIS A 46 14.61 -10.19 13.61
C HIS A 46 13.61 -9.11 13.22
N TRP A 47 13.95 -8.26 12.25
CA TRP A 47 13.13 -7.13 11.78
C TRP A 47 11.68 -7.52 11.46
N LEU A 48 11.46 -8.76 10.98
CA LEU A 48 10.13 -9.30 10.68
C LEU A 48 9.29 -9.43 11.95
N VAL A 49 9.85 -10.00 13.02
CA VAL A 49 9.17 -10.18 14.32
C VAL A 49 8.86 -8.83 14.94
N GLU A 50 9.78 -7.88 14.87
CA GLU A 50 9.57 -6.52 15.39
C GLU A 50 8.49 -5.76 14.61
N CYS A 51 8.41 -5.99 13.29
CA CYS A 51 7.49 -5.27 12.41
C CYS A 51 6.04 -5.79 12.53
N VAL A 52 5.84 -7.11 12.44
CA VAL A 52 4.49 -7.70 12.39
C VAL A 52 4.08 -8.43 13.66
N GLY A 53 5.01 -8.67 14.59
CA GLY A 53 4.81 -9.50 15.77
C GLY A 53 5.20 -10.97 15.53
N ARG A 54 5.46 -11.71 16.61
CA ARG A 54 5.96 -13.10 16.53
C ARG A 54 5.03 -14.05 15.79
N GLU A 55 3.74 -14.03 16.13
CA GLU A 55 2.76 -14.94 15.53
C GLU A 55 2.58 -14.68 14.02
N ALA A 56 2.52 -13.41 13.62
CA ALA A 56 2.41 -13.03 12.21
C ALA A 56 3.71 -13.36 11.45
N ALA A 57 4.87 -13.13 12.06
CA ALA A 57 6.15 -13.47 11.46
C ALA A 57 6.29 -14.98 11.22
N ASP A 58 5.89 -15.81 12.19
CA ASP A 58 5.93 -17.27 12.06
C ASP A 58 5.00 -17.74 10.93
N LYS A 59 3.80 -17.14 10.78
CA LYS A 59 2.89 -17.43 9.66
C LYS A 59 3.46 -17.04 8.30
N ILE A 60 4.10 -15.87 8.19
CA ILE A 60 4.76 -15.42 6.95
C ILE A 60 5.93 -16.35 6.60
N CYS A 61 6.78 -16.69 7.58
CA CYS A 61 7.89 -17.62 7.38
C CYS A 61 7.39 -18.99 6.92
N ALA A 62 6.35 -19.55 7.57
CA ALA A 62 5.77 -20.83 7.18
C ALA A 62 5.11 -20.81 5.80
N HIS A 63 4.61 -19.66 5.35
CA HIS A 63 3.97 -19.55 4.03
C HIS A 63 4.98 -19.41 2.89
N PHE A 64 6.07 -18.66 3.10
CA PHE A 64 7.01 -18.30 2.04
C PHE A 64 8.33 -19.06 2.09
N SER A 65 8.65 -19.68 3.21
CA SER A 65 9.93 -20.32 3.47
C SER A 65 9.72 -21.64 4.18
N ASP A 66 9.39 -22.69 3.42
CA ASP A 66 9.25 -24.05 3.95
C ASP A 66 10.53 -24.53 4.64
N ASP A 67 11.65 -24.61 3.91
CA ASP A 67 12.93 -25.14 4.44
C ASP A 67 14.17 -24.28 4.10
N ILE A 68 14.13 -23.51 3.02
CA ILE A 68 15.26 -22.69 2.55
C ILE A 68 14.74 -21.27 2.45
N GLY A 69 15.29 -20.36 3.27
CA GLY A 69 14.82 -18.98 3.33
C GLY A 69 14.77 -18.32 1.96
N VAL A 70 13.74 -17.50 1.73
CA VAL A 70 13.46 -16.91 0.42
C VAL A 70 13.79 -15.43 0.38
N ARG A 71 14.27 -14.94 -0.76
CA ARG A 71 14.30 -13.50 -1.03
C ARG A 71 13.06 -13.11 -1.81
N LEU A 72 12.27 -12.21 -1.25
CA LEU A 72 11.07 -11.69 -1.88
C LEU A 72 11.17 -10.17 -2.01
N LEU A 73 10.75 -9.66 -3.17
CA LEU A 73 10.54 -8.25 -3.37
C LEU A 73 9.23 -7.86 -2.68
N ILE A 74 9.30 -7.04 -1.62
CA ILE A 74 8.09 -6.52 -1.00
C ILE A 74 7.57 -5.37 -1.87
N PRO A 75 6.35 -5.44 -2.42
CA PRO A 75 5.77 -4.33 -3.16
C PRO A 75 5.61 -3.10 -2.26
N LEU A 76 5.68 -1.92 -2.86
CA LEU A 76 5.37 -0.68 -2.16
C LEU A 76 3.93 -0.75 -1.63
N GLY A 77 3.75 -0.51 -0.33
CA GLY A 77 2.44 -0.60 0.30
C GLY A 77 1.39 0.32 -0.31
N PRO A 78 0.10 0.06 -0.06
CA PRO A 78 -0.98 0.84 -0.61
C PRO A 78 -0.90 2.32 -0.21
N HIS A 79 -0.19 2.70 0.85
CA HIS A 79 0.06 4.10 1.17
C HIS A 79 0.91 4.81 0.10
N ARG A 80 1.99 4.19 -0.38
CA ARG A 80 2.82 4.75 -1.46
C ARG A 80 2.17 4.61 -2.83
N PHE A 81 1.40 3.54 -3.05
CA PHE A 81 0.52 3.42 -4.22
C PHE A 81 -0.53 4.53 -4.23
N TYR A 82 -1.19 4.79 -3.10
CA TYR A 82 -2.19 5.84 -2.94
C TYR A 82 -1.58 7.23 -3.11
N GLN A 83 -0.40 7.49 -2.54
CA GLN A 83 0.33 8.75 -2.79
C GLN A 83 0.72 8.88 -4.27
N ARG A 84 1.18 7.81 -4.91
CA ARG A 84 1.51 7.80 -6.34
C ARG A 84 0.27 8.04 -7.19
N ALA A 85 -0.83 7.35 -6.90
CA ALA A 85 -2.12 7.52 -7.55
C ALA A 85 -2.65 8.94 -7.36
N CYS A 86 -2.54 9.52 -6.16
CA CYS A 86 -2.90 10.92 -5.94
C CYS A 86 -2.02 11.88 -6.75
N ARG A 87 -0.69 11.68 -6.78
CA ARG A 87 0.22 12.50 -7.60
C ARG A 87 -0.10 12.39 -9.09
N THR A 88 -0.39 11.18 -9.58
CA THR A 88 -0.79 10.97 -10.98
C THR A 88 -2.18 11.55 -11.25
N ALA A 89 -3.10 11.48 -10.29
CA ALA A 89 -4.42 12.10 -10.40
C ALA A 89 -4.30 13.62 -10.55
N VAL A 90 -3.41 14.28 -9.80
CA VAL A 90 -3.14 15.72 -9.96
C VAL A 90 -2.71 16.04 -11.39
N LYS A 91 -1.72 15.31 -11.94
CA LYS A 91 -1.24 15.53 -13.31
C LYS A 91 -2.35 15.34 -14.36
N LEU A 92 -3.12 14.26 -14.27
CA LEU A 92 -4.22 14.02 -15.21
C LEU A 92 -5.32 15.10 -15.09
N LEU A 93 -5.57 15.62 -13.89
CA LEU A 93 -6.51 16.72 -13.68
C LEU A 93 -5.96 18.07 -14.18
N GLU A 94 -4.64 18.26 -14.25
CA GLU A 94 -3.98 19.43 -14.89
C GLU A 94 -4.07 19.34 -16.41
N GLU A 95 -3.95 18.13 -16.97
CA GLU A 95 -4.14 17.83 -18.39
C GLU A 95 -5.62 17.94 -18.82
N GLY A 96 -6.55 18.27 -17.91
CA GLY A 96 -7.97 18.46 -18.20
C GLY A 96 -8.78 17.16 -18.28
N VAL A 97 -8.22 16.02 -17.86
CA VAL A 97 -8.93 14.74 -17.86
C VAL A 97 -10.06 14.77 -16.82
N ASN A 98 -11.24 14.27 -17.20
CA ASN A 98 -12.41 14.19 -16.31
C ASN A 98 -12.12 13.34 -15.06
N GLN A 99 -12.54 13.79 -13.88
CA GLN A 99 -12.37 13.08 -12.60
C GLN A 99 -12.85 11.63 -12.61
N VAL A 100 -13.95 11.32 -13.30
CA VAL A 100 -14.49 9.95 -13.43
C VAL A 100 -13.54 9.09 -14.26
N GLU A 101 -12.99 9.65 -15.33
CA GLU A 101 -12.01 8.98 -16.18
C GLU A 101 -10.69 8.77 -15.44
N VAL A 102 -10.24 9.75 -14.65
CA VAL A 102 -9.07 9.63 -13.76
C VAL A 102 -9.27 8.51 -12.74
N ALA A 103 -10.45 8.44 -12.10
CA ALA A 103 -10.78 7.39 -11.14
C ALA A 103 -10.71 5.99 -11.77
N ARG A 104 -11.23 5.84 -12.99
CA ARG A 104 -11.17 4.58 -13.75
C ARG A 104 -9.74 4.21 -14.15
N ARG A 105 -8.97 5.15 -14.70
CA ARG A 105 -7.59 4.90 -15.14
C ARG A 105 -6.65 4.52 -14.00
N LEU A 106 -6.85 5.12 -12.83
CA LEU A 106 -5.97 4.91 -11.68
C LEU A 106 -6.46 3.79 -10.75
N GLY A 107 -7.65 3.23 -10.99
CA GLY A 107 -8.28 2.30 -10.08
C GLY A 107 -8.40 2.93 -8.69
N VAL A 108 -9.07 4.07 -8.58
CA VAL A 108 -9.35 4.66 -7.26
C VAL A 108 -10.80 5.10 -7.21
N HIS A 109 -11.38 5.13 -6.01
CA HIS A 109 -12.73 5.66 -5.87
C HIS A 109 -12.82 7.13 -6.32
N LEU A 110 -13.96 7.52 -6.88
CA LEU A 110 -14.22 8.90 -7.28
C LEU A 110 -14.01 9.89 -6.13
N ARG A 111 -14.37 9.51 -4.89
CA ARG A 111 -14.14 10.31 -3.67
C ARG A 111 -12.65 10.68 -3.46
N THR A 112 -11.75 9.78 -3.84
CA THR A 112 -10.29 10.00 -3.74
C THR A 112 -9.87 11.12 -4.68
N VAL A 113 -10.33 11.07 -5.93
CA VAL A 113 -10.03 12.08 -6.95
C VAL A 113 -10.65 13.43 -6.59
N GLN A 114 -11.89 13.45 -6.11
CA GLN A 114 -12.56 14.67 -5.65
C GLN A 114 -11.83 15.32 -4.48
N ARG A 115 -11.37 14.54 -3.50
CA ARG A 115 -10.58 15.04 -2.36
C ARG A 115 -9.24 15.63 -2.81
N VAL A 116 -8.58 14.99 -3.78
CA VAL A 116 -7.35 15.52 -4.39
C VAL A 116 -7.62 16.83 -5.13
N ALA A 117 -8.70 16.92 -5.90
CA ALA A 117 -9.10 18.14 -6.60
C ALA A 117 -9.48 19.28 -5.64
N ALA A 118 -10.16 18.97 -4.53
CA ALA A 118 -10.51 19.95 -3.50
C ALA A 118 -9.27 20.53 -2.82
N ARG A 119 -8.37 19.67 -2.32
CA ARG A 119 -7.10 20.10 -1.71
C ARG A 119 -6.23 20.95 -2.66
N ARG A 120 -6.28 20.66 -3.97
CA ARG A 120 -5.60 21.48 -4.97
C ARG A 120 -6.21 22.87 -5.06
N ARG A 121 -7.55 22.98 -5.16
CA ARG A 121 -8.24 24.28 -5.17
C ARG A 121 -7.95 25.09 -3.91
N ASP A 122 -7.89 24.46 -2.74
CA ASP A 122 -7.56 25.15 -1.48
C ASP A 122 -6.11 25.67 -1.46
N LEU A 123 -5.18 25.03 -2.19
CA LEU A 123 -3.81 25.49 -2.36
C LEU A 123 -3.69 26.61 -3.41
N ASP A 124 -4.50 26.54 -4.47
CA ASP A 124 -4.55 27.55 -5.54
C ASP A 124 -5.35 28.81 -5.13
N ASP A 125 -6.26 28.67 -4.14
CA ASP A 125 -7.05 29.76 -3.56
C ASP A 125 -6.91 29.80 -2.02
N PRO A 126 -5.76 30.29 -1.51
CA PRO A 126 -5.57 30.47 -0.07
C PRO A 126 -6.46 31.57 0.53
N GLN A 127 -7.32 32.22 -0.27
CA GLN A 127 -8.06 33.42 0.12
C GLN A 127 -9.49 33.48 -0.46
N GLY A 128 -10.18 32.34 -0.48
CA GLY A 128 -11.56 32.20 -0.95
C GLY A 128 -12.65 32.62 0.07
N ARG A 129 -12.67 33.90 0.44
CA ARG A 129 -13.83 34.72 0.88
C ARG A 129 -14.63 34.33 2.14
N LEU A 130 -14.29 35.03 3.22
CA LEU A 130 -15.21 35.55 4.23
C LEU A 130 -16.01 36.72 3.59
N PHE A 131 -17.23 36.46 3.12
CA PHE A 131 -18.27 37.47 2.92
C PHE A 131 -19.62 36.84 3.27
#